data_AF-A0A1P8M3D2-F1
#
_entry.id   AF-A0A1P8M3D2-F1
#
_cell.length_a   1.000
_cell.length_b   1.000
_cell.length_c   1.000
_cell.angle_alpha   90.00
_cell.angle_beta   90.00
_cell.angle_gamma   90.00
#
_symmetry.space_group_name_H-M   'P 1'
#
loop_
_entity.id
_entity.type
_entity.pdbx_description
1 polymer ?
#
loop_
_entity_poly.entity_id
_entity_poly.type
_entity_poly.pdbx_seq_one_letter_code
_entity_poly.pdbx_strand_id
1 'polypeptide(L)'
;MGDVWIRTISHSLVRADRVTEIASSRGSVHEERGYSIKAVAEGKAYILIDNSDLEGTTKARFAHAGRMQAGLLLAVDEASTAAEPTVISYEQDGERWVITPASDIAGVSLPIAPAVGAAYTE
;
A
#
# COMPACT_ATOMS: atom_id res chain seq x y z
N MET A 1 -12.68 -13.91 -2.22
CA MET A 1 -11.64 -12.89 -2.47
C MET A 1 -11.27 -12.33 -1.12
N GLY A 2 -9.97 -12.15 -0.87
CA GLY A 2 -9.47 -11.67 0.42
C GLY A 2 -9.80 -10.19 0.64
N ASP A 3 -9.73 -9.76 1.90
CA ASP A 3 -9.80 -8.33 2.23
C ASP A 3 -8.51 -7.63 1.79
N VAL A 4 -8.64 -6.55 1.03
CA VAL A 4 -7.53 -5.69 0.62
C VAL A 4 -7.45 -4.49 1.55
N TRP A 5 -6.29 -4.29 2.17
CA TRP A 5 -5.99 -3.18 3.06
C TRP A 5 -4.89 -2.30 2.48
N ILE A 6 -4.95 -1.00 2.74
CA ILE A 6 -3.91 -0.03 2.36
C ILE A 6 -3.29 0.52 3.64
N ARG A 7 -1.97 0.41 3.77
CA ARG A 7 -1.19 0.91 4.90
C ARG A 7 -0.88 2.40 4.72
N THR A 8 -1.23 3.18 5.72
CA THR A 8 -0.96 4.63 5.82
C THR A 8 0.45 4.91 6.37
N ILE A 9 0.93 6.15 6.22
CA ILE A 9 2.20 6.58 6.85
C ILE A 9 2.15 6.50 8.39
N SER A 10 0.97 6.61 8.99
CA SER A 10 0.75 6.43 10.44
C SER A 10 0.61 4.96 10.86
N HIS A 11 1.05 4.03 10.00
CA HIS A 11 0.92 2.57 10.13
C HIS A 11 -0.50 2.04 10.38
N SER A 12 -1.53 2.88 10.23
CA SER A 12 -2.94 2.51 10.24
C SER A 12 -3.32 1.78 8.95
N LEU A 13 -4.40 1.00 8.97
CA LEU A 13 -4.94 0.28 7.81
C LEU A 13 -6.29 0.87 7.39
N VAL A 14 -6.51 0.96 6.07
CA VAL A 14 -7.78 1.39 5.45
C VAL A 14 -8.24 0.27 4.52
N ARG A 15 -9.51 -0.17 4.58
CA ARG A 15 -10.02 -1.17 3.61
C ARG A 15 -10.18 -0.53 2.24
N ALA A 16 -9.65 -1.16 1.20
CA ALA A 16 -9.67 -0.61 -0.16
C ALA A 16 -11.10 -0.44 -0.70
N ASP A 17 -12.04 -1.33 -0.33
CA ASP A 17 -13.46 -1.24 -0.70
C ASP A 17 -14.23 -0.11 0.01
N ARG A 18 -13.62 0.55 1.00
CA ARG A 18 -14.14 1.78 1.64
C ARG A 18 -13.55 3.06 1.05
N VAL A 19 -12.53 2.95 0.19
CA VAL A 19 -11.90 4.11 -0.45
C VAL A 19 -12.80 4.62 -1.57
N THR A 20 -13.25 5.87 -1.45
CA THR A 20 -14.07 6.56 -2.44
C THR A 20 -13.24 7.43 -3.39
N GLU A 21 -12.04 7.84 -2.99
CA GLU A 21 -11.16 8.71 -3.76
C GLU A 21 -9.68 8.44 -3.42
N ILE A 22 -8.81 8.44 -4.43
CA ILE A 22 -7.35 8.50 -4.26
C ILE A 22 -6.89 9.83 -4.85
N ALA A 23 -6.49 10.77 -3.99
CA ALA A 23 -6.15 12.13 -4.38
C ALA A 23 -4.66 12.42 -4.15
N SER A 24 -4.09 13.27 -5.00
CA SER A 24 -2.81 13.92 -4.74
C SER A 24 -3.04 15.39 -4.37
N SER A 25 -2.37 15.89 -3.33
CA SER A 25 -2.37 17.31 -2.95
C SER A 25 -0.94 17.87 -2.94
N ARG A 26 -0.83 19.21 -2.97
CA ARG A 26 0.43 19.88 -2.57
C ARG A 26 0.80 19.44 -1.15
N GLY A 27 2.09 19.41 -0.81
CA GLY A 27 2.54 18.93 0.51
C GLY A 27 1.86 19.70 1.62
N SER A 28 1.24 19.01 2.58
CA SER A 28 0.37 19.67 3.58
C SER A 28 1.12 20.54 4.58
N VAL A 29 2.44 20.38 4.68
CA VAL A 29 3.32 21.17 5.55
C VAL A 29 4.03 22.29 4.78
N HIS A 30 4.21 22.11 3.47
CA HIS A 30 4.95 23.03 2.59
C HIS A 30 4.18 23.21 1.27
N GLU A 31 3.24 24.15 1.22
CA GLU A 31 2.35 24.33 0.04
C GLU A 31 3.11 24.63 -1.28
N GLU A 32 4.36 25.10 -1.20
CA GLU A 32 5.25 25.35 -2.33
C GLU A 32 6.13 24.15 -2.75
N ARG A 33 6.24 23.10 -1.93
CA ARG A 33 7.17 21.97 -2.10
C ARG A 33 6.48 20.60 -2.04
N GLY A 34 7.15 19.61 -2.60
CA GLY A 34 6.70 18.21 -2.54
C GLY A 34 5.30 17.92 -3.11
N TYR A 35 4.75 16.79 -2.66
CA TYR A 35 3.36 16.36 -2.83
C TYR A 35 2.95 15.38 -1.73
N SER A 36 1.64 15.19 -1.53
CA SER A 36 1.07 14.12 -0.70
C SER A 36 0.11 13.27 -1.53
N ILE A 37 0.01 11.97 -1.24
CA ILE A 37 -1.06 11.08 -1.73
C ILE A 37 -1.89 10.62 -0.55
N LYS A 38 -3.21 10.68 -0.71
CA LYS A 38 -4.19 10.30 0.30
C LYS A 38 -5.30 9.44 -0.29
N ALA A 39 -5.73 8.44 0.47
CA ALA A 39 -7.01 7.76 0.24
C ALA A 39 -8.09 8.44 1.11
N VAL A 40 -9.26 8.68 0.54
CA VAL A 40 -10.45 9.11 1.28
C VAL A 40 -11.35 7.90 1.48
N ALA A 41 -11.66 7.58 2.73
CA ALA A 41 -12.58 6.52 3.11
C ALA A 41 -13.47 7.00 4.25
N GLU A 42 -14.76 6.66 4.21
CA GLU A 42 -15.73 6.98 5.30
C GLU A 42 -15.76 8.47 5.69
N GLY A 43 -15.52 9.37 4.73
CA GLY A 43 -15.45 10.82 4.93
C GLY A 43 -14.15 11.35 5.55
N LYS A 44 -13.16 10.48 5.79
CA LYS A 44 -11.84 10.83 6.34
C LYS A 44 -10.74 10.63 5.30
N ALA A 45 -9.80 11.57 5.24
CA ALA A 45 -8.57 11.43 4.45
C ALA A 45 -7.46 10.75 5.26
N TYR A 46 -6.75 9.81 4.62
CA TYR A 46 -5.65 9.04 5.18
C TYR A 46 -4.41 9.22 4.29
N ILE A 47 -3.31 9.72 4.85
CA ILE A 47 -2.08 9.97 4.10
C ILE A 47 -1.34 8.64 3.88
N LEU A 48 -1.02 8.36 2.61
CA LEU A 48 -0.33 7.14 2.18
C LEU A 48 1.12 7.41 1.78
N ILE A 49 1.38 8.59 1.21
CA ILE A 49 2.72 9.11 0.90
C ILE A 49 2.75 10.58 1.30
N ASP A 50 3.78 10.97 2.04
CA ASP A 50 4.17 12.37 2.22
C ASP A 50 5.58 12.54 1.66
N ASN A 51 5.66 13.18 0.49
CA ASN A 51 6.90 13.51 -0.19
C ASN A 51 7.06 15.05 -0.22
N SER A 52 6.87 15.70 0.93
CA SER A 52 7.02 17.15 1.13
C SER A 52 8.40 17.68 0.68
N ASP A 53 9.45 16.87 0.79
CA ASP A 53 10.84 17.23 0.48
C ASP A 53 11.27 16.90 -0.96
N LEU A 54 10.41 16.34 -1.80
CA LEU A 54 10.79 16.00 -3.17
C LEU A 54 11.11 17.27 -3.98
N GLU A 55 12.35 17.38 -4.44
CA GLU A 55 12.84 18.49 -5.24
C GLU A 55 12.31 18.49 -6.70
N GLY A 56 12.64 19.55 -7.44
CA GLY A 56 12.30 19.68 -8.86
C GLY A 56 11.03 20.50 -9.12
N THR A 57 10.59 20.54 -10.38
CA THR A 57 9.48 21.41 -10.81
C THR A 57 8.11 20.88 -10.39
N THR A 58 7.16 21.78 -10.15
CA THR A 58 5.76 21.45 -9.84
C THR A 58 5.15 20.45 -10.84
N LYS A 59 5.44 20.62 -12.14
CA LYS A 59 5.00 19.69 -13.20
C LYS A 59 5.59 18.28 -13.02
N ALA A 60 6.89 18.18 -12.73
CA ALA A 60 7.56 16.90 -12.50
C ALA A 60 7.01 16.19 -11.25
N ARG A 61 6.78 16.93 -10.15
CA ARG A 61 6.21 16.39 -8.91
C ARG A 61 4.79 15.85 -9.12
N PHE A 62 3.89 16.59 -9.77
CA PHE A 62 2.55 16.08 -10.07
C PHE A 62 2.55 14.91 -11.07
N ALA A 63 3.44 14.92 -12.06
CA ALA A 63 3.59 13.79 -12.98
C ALA A 63 4.12 12.52 -12.27
N HIS A 64 4.97 12.68 -11.26
CA HIS A 64 5.42 11.57 -10.41
C HIS A 64 4.30 11.12 -9.45
N ALA A 65 3.60 12.04 -8.78
CA ALA A 65 2.44 11.72 -7.94
C ALA A 65 1.36 10.93 -8.72
N GLY A 66 1.07 11.34 -9.96
CA GLY A 66 0.15 10.62 -10.84
C GLY A 66 0.60 9.20 -11.18
N ARG A 67 1.92 8.95 -11.35
CA ARG A 67 2.45 7.57 -11.49
C ARG A 67 2.25 6.77 -10.21
N MET A 68 2.47 7.37 -9.04
CA MET A 68 2.25 6.70 -7.76
C MET A 68 0.76 6.39 -7.52
N GLN A 69 -0.16 7.28 -7.89
CA GLN A 69 -1.60 6.99 -7.84
C GLN A 69 -2.00 5.86 -8.80
N ALA A 70 -1.48 5.86 -10.04
CA ALA A 70 -1.71 4.78 -11.00
C ALA A 70 -1.15 3.44 -10.51
N GLY A 71 0.06 3.43 -9.93
CA GLY A 71 0.65 2.25 -9.32
C GLY A 71 -0.16 1.71 -8.14
N LEU A 72 -0.80 2.58 -7.35
CA LEU A 72 -1.68 2.15 -6.26
C LEU A 72 -2.94 1.48 -6.81
N LEU A 73 -3.54 2.05 -7.86
CA LEU A 73 -4.71 1.46 -8.51
C LEU A 73 -4.41 0.07 -9.10
N LEU A 74 -3.23 -0.10 -9.73
CA LEU A 74 -2.77 -1.41 -10.21
C LEU A 74 -2.55 -2.39 -9.05
N ALA A 75 -1.91 -1.97 -7.96
CA ALA A 75 -1.71 -2.81 -6.78
C ALA A 75 -3.05 -3.19 -6.11
N VAL A 76 -4.07 -2.32 -6.14
CA VAL A 76 -5.43 -2.64 -5.66
C VAL A 76 -6.13 -3.64 -6.57
N ASP A 77 -5.96 -3.54 -7.89
CA ASP A 77 -6.52 -4.50 -8.86
C ASP A 77 -5.86 -5.89 -8.73
N GLU A 78 -4.54 -5.95 -8.54
CA GLU A 78 -3.76 -7.18 -8.32
C GLU A 78 -3.96 -7.80 -6.92
N ALA A 79 -4.21 -6.98 -5.89
CA ALA A 79 -4.59 -7.46 -4.56
C ALA A 79 -6.07 -7.87 -4.50
N SER A 80 -6.90 -7.30 -5.39
CA SER A 80 -8.13 -7.94 -5.86
C SER A 80 -7.78 -9.22 -6.65
N THR A 81 -8.76 -10.07 -6.94
CA THR A 81 -8.58 -11.49 -7.32
C THR A 81 -7.94 -12.39 -6.25
N ALA A 82 -7.02 -11.89 -5.40
CA ALA A 82 -6.34 -12.67 -4.37
C ALA A 82 -7.32 -13.43 -3.46
N ALA A 83 -6.95 -14.67 -3.10
CA ALA A 83 -7.77 -15.53 -2.25
C ALA A 83 -7.68 -15.15 -0.77
N GLU A 84 -6.48 -14.78 -0.32
CA GLU A 84 -6.16 -14.46 1.07
C GLU A 84 -6.13 -12.93 1.31
N PRO A 85 -6.34 -12.45 2.55
CA PRO A 85 -6.24 -11.03 2.85
C PRO A 85 -4.83 -10.47 2.61
N THR A 86 -4.75 -9.29 2.01
CA THR A 86 -3.49 -8.64 1.63
C THR A 86 -3.41 -7.20 2.13
N VAL A 87 -2.19 -6.72 2.37
CA VAL A 87 -1.90 -5.33 2.71
C VAL A 87 -1.00 -4.74 1.64
N ILE A 88 -1.46 -3.64 1.04
CA ILE A 88 -0.69 -2.80 0.13
C ILE A 88 0.02 -1.74 0.97
N SER A 89 1.33 -1.59 0.81
CA SER A 89 2.14 -0.60 1.51
C SER A 89 3.09 0.12 0.56
N TYR A 90 3.46 1.37 0.88
CA TYR A 90 4.46 2.12 0.13
C TYR A 90 5.85 1.85 0.71
N GLU A 91 6.78 1.39 -0.12
CA GLU A 91 8.20 1.34 0.20
C GLU A 91 8.86 2.62 -0.33
N GLN A 92 9.36 3.45 0.60
CA GLN A 92 9.94 4.75 0.27
C GLN A 92 11.27 4.62 -0.49
N ASP A 93 12.16 3.74 -0.04
CA ASP A 93 13.51 3.57 -0.63
C ASP A 93 13.46 3.08 -2.09
N GLY A 94 12.46 2.26 -2.42
CA GLY A 94 12.24 1.74 -3.77
C GLY A 94 11.16 2.47 -4.57
N GLU A 95 10.62 3.58 -4.07
CA GLU A 95 9.50 4.36 -4.60
C GLU A 95 8.37 3.52 -5.22
N ARG A 96 7.94 2.44 -4.55
CA ARG A 96 6.95 1.49 -5.10
C ARG A 96 5.91 1.02 -4.10
N TRP A 97 4.79 0.53 -4.62
CA TRP A 97 3.82 -0.22 -3.84
C TRP A 97 4.24 -1.68 -3.72
N VAL A 98 4.04 -2.25 -2.54
CA VAL A 98 4.33 -3.64 -2.22
C VAL A 98 3.06 -4.27 -1.67
N ILE A 99 2.63 -5.38 -2.29
CA ILE A 99 1.53 -6.21 -1.82
C ILE A 99 2.14 -7.30 -0.92
N THR A 100 1.60 -7.48 0.28
CA THR A 100 2.07 -8.48 1.24
C THR A 100 0.89 -9.24 1.82
N PRO A 101 0.93 -10.59 1.94
CA PRO A 101 -0.08 -11.35 2.67
C PRO A 101 -0.23 -10.84 4.10
N ALA A 102 -1.46 -10.76 4.60
CA ALA A 102 -1.71 -10.26 5.97
C ALA A 102 -1.12 -11.18 7.05
N SER A 103 -0.95 -12.48 6.76
CA SER A 103 -0.23 -13.46 7.59
C SER A 103 1.18 -13.00 7.96
N ASP A 104 1.91 -12.54 6.95
CA ASP A 104 3.34 -12.26 7.03
C ASP A 104 3.60 -10.99 7.87
N ILE A 105 2.67 -10.04 7.82
CA ILE A 105 2.70 -8.81 8.64
C ILE A 105 2.28 -9.11 10.08
N ALA A 106 1.36 -10.03 10.30
CA ALA A 106 0.91 -10.42 11.64
C ALA A 106 1.95 -11.25 12.42
N GLY A 107 3.08 -11.60 11.79
CA GLY A 107 4.05 -12.55 12.36
C GLY A 107 3.50 -13.98 12.46
N VAL A 108 2.35 -14.25 11.83
CA VAL A 108 1.76 -15.58 11.72
C VAL A 108 2.44 -16.27 10.56
N SER A 109 3.65 -16.78 10.81
CA SER A 109 4.15 -17.87 9.99
C SER A 109 3.12 -18.99 10.07
N LEU A 110 2.57 -19.37 8.92
CA LEU A 110 1.85 -20.63 8.83
C LEU A 110 2.78 -21.72 9.39
N PRO A 111 2.32 -22.59 10.29
CA PRO A 111 3.17 -23.64 10.82
C PRO A 111 3.67 -24.45 9.63
N ILE A 112 4.99 -24.44 9.43
CA ILE A 112 5.65 -25.24 8.41
C ILE A 112 5.21 -26.67 8.68
N ALA A 113 4.35 -27.22 7.81
CA ALA A 113 3.82 -28.55 8.02
C ALA A 113 5.04 -29.49 8.10
N PRO A 114 5.27 -30.19 9.24
CA PRO A 114 6.37 -31.13 9.30
C PRO A 114 6.12 -32.16 8.21
N ALA A 115 7.12 -32.41 7.36
CA ALA A 115 6.98 -33.37 6.26
C ALA A 115 6.68 -34.76 6.84
N VAL A 116 5.40 -35.14 6.86
CA VAL A 116 4.96 -36.38 7.48
C VAL A 116 5.30 -37.55 6.56
N GLY A 117 6.20 -38.41 7.03
CA GLY A 117 6.18 -39.83 6.68
C GLY A 117 6.88 -40.22 5.38
N ALA A 118 8.19 -40.44 5.48
CA ALA A 118 8.88 -41.45 4.66
C ALA A 118 9.85 -42.26 5.54
N ALA A 119 9.33 -42.81 6.63
CA ALA A 119 10.01 -43.82 7.44
C ALA A 119 9.19 -45.11 7.41
N TYR A 120 9.40 -45.92 6.37
CA TYR A 120 9.09 -47.34 6.37
C TYR A 120 10.27 -48.12 5.80
N THR A 121 10.53 -49.25 6.45
CA THR A 121 11.68 -50.14 6.30
C THR A 121 11.55 -51.08 5.11
N GLU A 122 12.67 -51.46 4.50
CA GLU A 122 13.26 -52.82 4.58
C GLU A 122 14.77 -52.77 4.30
#